data_AF-A0A495ZI53-F1
#
_entry.id   AF-A0A495ZI53-F1
#
_cell.length_a   1.000
_cell.length_b   1.000
_cell.length_c   1.000
_cell.angle_alpha   90.00
_cell.angle_beta   90.00
_cell.angle_gamma   90.00
#
_symmetry.space_group_name_H-M   'P 1'
#
loop_
_entity.id
_entity.type
_entity.pdbx_description
1 polymer ?
#
loop_
_entity_poly.entity_id
_entity_poly.type
_entity_poly.pdbx_seq_one_letter_code
_entity_poly.pdbx_strand_id
1 'polypeptide(L)'
;MKSLKSQVWKCLIALTILVSWGCLESMATVTTSEVQSLRRKKGKEVVDVGKSLVEIAECASRDSVNQAVDLVFVIDGSFTMKDLGKKVEERIADMARVFEESAIDYQFALIWYQNFSGRPQITVKPLQRGLLPIQENFRRPSMAKFMGPVAGYGLDAIMKGLTELSFRWDAEKHFVVVTNSALKTAGETGRKKNEVVNKILDWCELDEIRINVIGISERIQIQLADQTGGKWYGINKKLRVSTKDS
;
A
#
# COMPACT_ATOMS: atom_id res chain seq x y z
N MET A 1 67.69 39.41 0.80
CA MET A 1 66.58 39.26 1.77
C MET A 1 65.32 38.81 1.05
N LYS A 2 65.06 37.50 1.01
CA LYS A 2 63.79 36.93 0.51
C LYS A 2 62.83 36.84 1.69
N SER A 3 61.68 37.49 1.56
CA SER A 3 60.70 37.74 2.62
C SER A 3 60.18 36.45 3.24
N LEU A 4 60.40 36.30 4.56
CA LEU A 4 59.94 35.22 5.43
C LEU A 4 58.41 35.00 5.37
N LYS A 5 57.66 36.01 4.90
CA LYS A 5 56.20 35.95 4.73
C LYS A 5 55.74 35.06 3.56
N SER A 6 56.60 34.81 2.57
CA SER A 6 56.26 34.01 1.37
C SER A 6 56.27 32.50 1.63
N GLN A 7 57.08 32.02 2.58
CA GLN A 7 57.14 30.59 2.91
C GLN A 7 56.05 30.17 3.90
N VAL A 8 55.68 31.03 4.85
CA VAL A 8 54.59 30.74 5.79
C VAL A 8 53.24 30.59 5.08
N TRP A 9 52.99 31.38 4.02
CA TRP A 9 51.73 31.29 3.27
C TRP A 9 51.63 30.01 2.44
N LYS A 10 52.74 29.49 1.92
CA LYS A 10 52.78 28.22 1.18
C LYS A 10 52.53 27.01 2.08
N CYS A 11 52.98 27.05 3.34
CA CYS A 11 52.70 26.00 4.31
C CYS A 11 51.22 26.00 4.76
N LEU A 12 50.59 27.17 4.88
CA LEU A 12 49.17 27.27 5.27
C LEU A 12 48.20 26.74 4.19
N ILE A 13 48.50 26.92 2.91
CA ILE A 13 47.68 26.39 1.81
C ILE A 13 47.85 24.87 1.67
N ALA A 14 49.06 24.34 1.91
CA ALA A 14 49.28 22.90 1.88
C ALA A 14 48.56 22.16 3.03
N LEU A 15 48.43 22.80 4.20
CA LEU A 15 47.75 22.20 5.35
C LEU A 15 46.22 22.16 5.19
N THR A 16 45.61 23.17 4.54
CA THR A 16 44.16 23.18 4.31
C THR A 16 43.72 22.17 3.24
N ILE A 17 44.54 21.93 2.22
CA ILE A 17 44.23 20.94 1.18
C ILE A 17 44.31 19.50 1.74
N LEU A 18 45.28 19.20 2.62
CA LEU A 18 45.42 17.86 3.23
C LEU A 18 44.30 17.51 4.22
N VAL A 19 43.79 18.47 5.00
CA VAL A 19 42.67 18.22 5.92
C VAL A 19 41.35 18.06 5.15
N SER A 20 41.18 18.76 4.02
CA SER A 20 39.99 18.62 3.18
C SER A 20 39.91 17.29 2.42
N TRP A 21 41.06 16.68 2.08
CA TRP A 21 41.08 15.36 1.40
C TRP A 21 40.83 14.20 2.38
N GLY A 22 41.35 14.30 3.61
CA GLY A 22 41.14 13.28 4.65
C GLY A 22 39.69 13.21 5.18
N CYS A 23 38.97 14.34 5.23
CA CYS A 23 37.56 14.36 5.63
C CYS A 23 36.60 13.84 4.54
N LEU A 24 36.96 13.95 3.25
CA LEU A 24 36.09 13.48 2.17
C LEU A 24 36.08 11.94 2.04
N GLU A 25 37.21 11.28 2.30
CA GLU A 25 37.30 9.81 2.26
C GLU A 25 36.65 9.12 3.46
N SER A 26 36.64 9.78 4.63
CA SER A 26 35.95 9.31 5.83
C SER A 26 34.42 9.40 5.72
N MET A 27 33.87 10.44 5.08
CA MET A 27 32.42 10.56 4.90
C MET A 27 31.88 9.72 3.74
N ALA A 28 32.69 9.46 2.71
CA ALA A 28 32.29 8.62 1.58
C ALA A 28 32.22 7.12 1.94
N THR A 29 33.03 6.66 2.89
CA THR A 29 33.03 5.24 3.32
C THR A 29 31.94 4.94 4.35
N VAL A 30 31.65 5.86 5.28
CA VAL A 30 30.58 5.68 6.29
C VAL A 30 29.19 5.70 5.66
N THR A 31 28.96 6.54 4.65
CA THR A 31 27.66 6.60 3.95
C THR A 31 27.39 5.36 3.09
N THR A 32 28.43 4.75 2.52
CA THR A 32 28.23 3.61 1.61
C THR A 32 27.95 2.31 2.37
N SER A 33 28.56 2.08 3.55
CA SER A 33 28.28 0.89 4.35
C SER A 33 26.94 0.92 5.05
N GLU A 34 26.45 2.09 5.49
CA GLU A 34 25.10 2.24 6.06
C GLU A 34 24.01 2.21 4.98
N VAL A 35 24.24 2.82 3.81
CA VAL A 35 23.32 2.70 2.68
C VAL A 35 23.32 1.28 2.09
N GLN A 36 24.45 0.56 2.13
CA GLN A 36 24.50 -0.86 1.76
C GLN A 36 23.92 -1.78 2.84
N SER A 37 23.99 -1.45 4.14
CA SER A 37 23.35 -2.23 5.21
C SER A 37 21.83 -2.02 5.22
N LEU A 38 21.36 -0.81 4.89
CA LEU A 38 19.95 -0.49 4.63
C LEU A 38 19.44 -1.15 3.34
N ARG A 39 20.26 -1.24 2.28
CA ARG A 39 19.93 -2.01 1.06
C ARG A 39 19.99 -3.53 1.25
N ARG A 40 20.90 -4.05 2.09
CA ARG A 40 21.00 -5.49 2.42
C ARG A 40 19.92 -5.96 3.41
N LYS A 41 19.38 -5.07 4.26
CA LYS A 41 18.18 -5.36 5.07
C LYS A 41 16.87 -5.38 4.28
N LYS A 42 16.85 -4.91 3.02
CA LYS A 42 15.72 -5.10 2.08
C LYS A 42 15.66 -6.51 1.46
N GLY A 43 16.26 -7.49 2.13
CA GLY A 43 16.12 -8.90 1.83
C GLY A 43 14.95 -9.51 2.59
N LYS A 44 13.81 -9.64 1.91
CA LYS A 44 12.91 -10.80 2.07
C LYS A 44 12.07 -10.88 3.36
N GLU A 45 11.61 -9.78 3.92
CA GLU A 45 10.44 -9.87 4.81
C GLU A 45 9.19 -9.88 3.93
N VAL A 46 8.63 -11.08 3.76
CA VAL A 46 7.29 -11.24 3.20
C VAL A 46 6.34 -10.73 4.26
N VAL A 47 5.64 -9.63 4.02
CA VAL A 47 4.72 -9.11 5.03
C VAL A 47 3.58 -10.13 5.21
N ASP A 48 3.35 -10.53 6.45
CA ASP A 48 2.19 -11.33 6.83
C ASP A 48 0.94 -10.47 6.65
N VAL A 49 0.01 -10.93 5.80
CA VAL A 49 -1.26 -10.25 5.52
C VAL A 49 -2.04 -10.01 6.81
N GLY A 50 -2.10 -11.00 7.70
CA GLY A 50 -2.80 -10.86 8.97
C GLY A 50 -2.16 -9.80 9.85
N LYS A 51 -0.82 -9.75 9.92
CA LYS A 51 -0.10 -8.68 10.64
C LYS A 51 -0.40 -7.32 10.04
N SER A 52 -0.46 -7.21 8.70
CA SER A 52 -0.79 -5.96 8.01
C SER A 52 -2.21 -5.50 8.36
N LEU A 53 -3.18 -6.42 8.36
CA LEU A 53 -4.56 -6.11 8.69
C LEU A 53 -4.71 -5.67 10.15
N VAL A 54 -4.05 -6.36 11.08
CA VAL A 54 -4.02 -5.96 12.50
C VAL A 54 -3.42 -4.56 12.65
N GLU A 55 -2.28 -4.27 12.01
CA GLU A 55 -1.64 -2.95 12.10
C GLU A 55 -2.52 -1.84 11.51
N ILE A 56 -3.22 -2.10 10.40
CA ILE A 56 -4.21 -1.17 9.84
C ILE A 56 -5.33 -0.91 10.86
N ALA A 57 -5.86 -1.96 11.48
CA ALA A 57 -6.92 -1.86 12.47
C ALA A 57 -6.48 -1.07 13.71
N GLU A 58 -5.26 -1.29 14.19
CA GLU A 58 -4.68 -0.56 15.32
C GLU A 58 -4.50 0.93 15.00
N CYS A 59 -4.03 1.27 13.79
CA CYS A 59 -3.89 2.65 13.36
C CYS A 59 -5.27 3.32 13.23
N ALA A 60 -6.22 2.66 12.56
CA ALA A 60 -7.58 3.17 12.39
C ALA A 60 -8.29 3.40 13.74
N SER A 61 -8.13 2.47 14.69
CA SER A 61 -8.73 2.57 16.02
C SER A 61 -8.12 3.72 16.83
N ARG A 62 -6.81 3.93 16.71
CA ARG A 62 -6.10 5.01 17.42
C ARG A 62 -6.49 6.39 16.91
N ASP A 63 -6.68 6.51 15.61
CA ASP A 63 -6.94 7.79 14.97
C ASP A 63 -8.45 8.13 14.94
N SER A 64 -9.31 7.15 15.18
CA SER A 64 -10.76 7.33 15.27
C SER A 64 -11.16 8.15 16.50
N VAL A 65 -11.62 9.38 16.26
CA VAL A 65 -12.08 10.30 17.31
C VAL A 65 -13.42 9.85 17.91
N ASN A 66 -14.33 9.33 17.09
CA ASN A 66 -15.70 8.97 17.50
C ASN A 66 -15.90 7.46 17.69
N GLN A 67 -14.81 6.69 17.83
CA GLN A 67 -14.84 5.24 17.91
C GLN A 67 -15.63 4.59 16.77
N ALA A 68 -15.58 5.18 15.57
CA ALA A 68 -16.24 4.70 14.37
C ALA A 68 -15.23 4.55 13.24
N VAL A 69 -15.26 3.40 12.55
CA VAL A 69 -14.38 3.10 11.42
C VAL A 69 -15.19 2.52 10.25
N ASP A 70 -15.01 3.08 9.06
CA ASP A 70 -15.53 2.53 7.81
C ASP A 70 -14.35 2.00 6.96
N LEU A 71 -14.36 0.70 6.66
CA LEU A 71 -13.25 0.07 5.96
C LEU A 71 -13.70 -0.65 4.69
N VAL A 72 -13.09 -0.30 3.57
CA VAL A 72 -13.39 -0.84 2.24
C VAL A 72 -12.25 -1.75 1.80
N PHE A 73 -12.52 -3.04 1.65
CA PHE A 73 -11.58 -3.94 0.99
C PHE A 73 -11.70 -3.82 -0.53
N VAL A 74 -10.61 -3.50 -1.22
CA VAL A 74 -10.56 -3.48 -2.70
C VAL A 74 -9.64 -4.59 -3.17
N ILE A 75 -10.22 -5.72 -3.56
CA ILE A 75 -9.49 -6.96 -3.84
C ILE A 75 -9.40 -7.23 -5.33
N ASP A 76 -8.16 -7.43 -5.79
CA ASP A 76 -7.87 -8.01 -7.11
C ASP A 76 -8.40 -9.44 -7.15
N GLY A 77 -9.43 -9.64 -7.97
CA GLY A 77 -10.12 -10.91 -8.16
C GLY A 77 -9.53 -11.77 -9.27
N SER A 78 -8.30 -11.52 -9.74
CA SER A 78 -7.66 -12.39 -10.75
C SER A 78 -7.22 -13.74 -10.19
N PHE A 79 -7.08 -14.76 -11.05
CA PHE A 79 -6.72 -16.13 -10.63
C PHE A 79 -5.47 -16.19 -9.74
N THR A 80 -4.46 -15.36 -10.04
CA THR A 80 -3.20 -15.30 -9.27
C THR A 80 -3.36 -14.76 -7.84
N MET A 81 -4.53 -14.23 -7.51
CA MET A 81 -4.87 -13.70 -6.20
C MET A 81 -5.63 -14.70 -5.33
N LYS A 82 -5.97 -15.88 -5.82
CA LYS A 82 -6.78 -16.88 -5.09
C LYS A 82 -6.24 -17.15 -3.68
N ASP A 83 -4.95 -17.46 -3.56
CA ASP A 83 -4.34 -17.79 -2.27
C ASP A 83 -4.21 -16.57 -1.35
N LEU A 84 -3.90 -15.40 -1.92
CA LEU A 84 -3.78 -14.16 -1.15
C LEU A 84 -5.15 -13.69 -0.67
N GLY A 85 -6.18 -13.76 -1.50
CA GLY A 85 -7.56 -13.45 -1.15
C GLY A 85 -8.09 -14.39 -0.07
N LYS A 86 -7.77 -15.68 -0.14
CA LYS A 86 -8.09 -16.63 0.93
C LYS A 86 -7.41 -16.27 2.25
N LYS A 87 -6.15 -15.84 2.22
CA LYS A 87 -5.46 -15.35 3.43
C LYS A 87 -6.10 -14.09 4.01
N VAL A 88 -6.57 -13.17 3.17
CA VAL A 88 -7.35 -12.01 3.66
C VAL A 88 -8.64 -12.48 4.34
N GLU A 89 -9.39 -13.39 3.70
CA GLU A 89 -10.62 -13.95 4.27
C GLU A 89 -10.38 -14.65 5.63
N GLU A 90 -9.30 -15.43 5.75
CA GLU A 90 -8.96 -16.15 6.98
C GLU A 90 -8.54 -15.20 8.12
N ARG A 91 -7.98 -14.02 7.80
CA ARG A 91 -7.40 -13.09 8.78
C ARG A 91 -8.26 -11.86 9.07
N ILE A 92 -9.37 -11.66 8.38
CA ILE A 92 -10.27 -10.52 8.63
C ILE A 92 -10.87 -10.53 10.04
N ALA A 93 -11.04 -11.71 10.64
CA ALA A 93 -11.49 -11.84 12.03
C ALA A 93 -10.48 -11.28 13.04
N ASP A 94 -9.17 -11.31 12.72
CA ASP A 94 -8.15 -10.73 13.61
C ASP A 94 -8.21 -9.20 13.58
N MET A 95 -8.46 -8.59 12.42
CA MET A 95 -8.71 -7.14 12.31
C MET A 95 -9.99 -6.74 13.05
N ALA A 96 -11.08 -7.50 12.88
CA ALA A 96 -12.34 -7.23 13.59
C ALA A 96 -12.17 -7.32 15.12
N ARG A 97 -11.39 -8.29 15.61
CA ARG A 97 -11.07 -8.41 17.04
C ARG A 97 -10.43 -7.15 17.59
N VAL A 98 -9.49 -6.52 16.87
CA VAL A 98 -8.87 -5.25 17.29
C VAL A 98 -9.92 -4.15 17.46
N PHE A 99 -10.87 -4.04 16.52
CA PHE A 99 -11.97 -3.09 16.62
C PHE A 99 -12.88 -3.39 17.82
N GLU A 100 -13.24 -4.65 18.02
CA GLU A 100 -14.11 -5.09 19.13
C GLU A 100 -13.46 -4.83 20.49
N GLU A 101 -12.19 -5.17 20.66
CA GLU A 101 -11.41 -4.93 21.89
C GLU A 101 -11.23 -3.43 22.16
N SER A 102 -11.20 -2.61 21.12
CA SER A 102 -11.09 -1.15 21.20
C SER A 102 -12.45 -0.44 21.26
N ALA A 103 -13.55 -1.19 21.36
CA ALA A 103 -14.93 -0.69 21.34
C ALA A 103 -15.27 0.22 20.13
N ILE A 104 -14.68 -0.07 18.97
CA ILE A 104 -14.93 0.63 17.71
C ILE A 104 -16.21 0.09 17.04
N ASP A 105 -17.13 0.97 16.67
CA ASP A 105 -18.24 0.67 15.75
C ASP A 105 -17.72 0.65 14.31
N TYR A 106 -17.44 -0.56 13.82
CA TYR A 106 -16.86 -0.77 12.49
C TYR A 106 -17.88 -1.22 11.44
N GLN A 107 -17.73 -0.70 10.22
CA GLN A 107 -18.43 -1.17 9.03
C GLN A 107 -17.42 -1.62 7.97
N PHE A 108 -17.77 -2.68 7.25
CA PHE A 108 -16.97 -3.20 6.16
C PHE A 108 -17.71 -3.14 4.83
N ALA A 109 -17.01 -2.71 3.79
CA ALA A 109 -17.42 -2.85 2.39
C ALA A 109 -16.42 -3.73 1.64
N LEU A 110 -16.84 -4.27 0.50
CA LEU A 110 -16.00 -5.15 -0.32
C LEU A 110 -16.19 -4.85 -1.80
N ILE A 111 -15.08 -4.52 -2.46
CA ILE A 111 -15.01 -4.29 -3.90
C ILE A 111 -14.12 -5.38 -4.50
N TRP A 112 -14.67 -6.14 -5.44
CA TRP A 112 -13.92 -7.09 -6.26
C TRP A 112 -13.72 -6.51 -7.64
N TYR A 113 -12.50 -6.57 -8.18
CA TYR A 113 -12.24 -6.20 -9.56
C TYR A 113 -11.41 -7.24 -10.29
N GLN A 114 -11.72 -7.47 -11.56
CA GLN A 114 -10.96 -8.38 -12.40
C GLN A 114 -11.21 -8.08 -13.88
N ASN A 115 -10.42 -8.72 -14.74
CA ASN A 115 -10.74 -8.82 -16.16
C ASN A 115 -11.18 -10.26 -16.46
N PHE A 116 -12.46 -10.43 -16.83
CA PHE A 116 -13.01 -11.73 -17.19
C PHE A 116 -13.56 -11.66 -18.62
N SER A 117 -13.14 -12.58 -19.47
CA SER A 117 -13.52 -12.64 -20.89
C SER A 117 -13.28 -11.31 -21.65
N GLY A 118 -12.16 -10.63 -21.34
CA GLY A 118 -11.78 -9.38 -21.99
C GLY A 118 -12.55 -8.14 -21.53
N ARG A 119 -13.41 -8.26 -20.51
CA ARG A 119 -14.23 -7.16 -19.98
C ARG A 119 -13.85 -6.82 -18.53
N PRO A 120 -13.85 -5.51 -18.17
CA PRO A 120 -13.84 -5.10 -16.77
C PRO A 120 -15.01 -5.75 -16.04
N GLN A 121 -14.76 -6.31 -14.86
CA GLN A 121 -15.81 -6.62 -13.91
C GLN A 121 -15.44 -6.00 -12.58
N ILE A 122 -16.32 -5.15 -12.05
CA ILE A 122 -16.19 -4.54 -10.73
C ILE A 122 -17.50 -4.81 -9.99
N THR A 123 -17.41 -5.49 -8.85
CA THR A 123 -18.55 -5.76 -7.97
C THR A 123 -18.35 -4.97 -6.68
N VAL A 124 -19.32 -4.15 -6.31
CA VAL A 124 -19.32 -3.39 -5.06
C VAL A 124 -20.33 -4.03 -4.10
N LYS A 125 -19.90 -4.28 -2.87
CA LYS A 125 -20.74 -4.63 -1.73
C LYS A 125 -20.70 -3.46 -0.75
N PRO A 126 -21.88 -2.95 -0.33
CA PRO A 126 -21.95 -1.73 0.48
C PRO A 126 -21.34 -1.93 1.87
N LEU A 127 -21.14 -0.83 2.59
CA LEU A 127 -20.75 -0.84 4.00
C LEU A 127 -21.83 -1.53 4.83
N GLN A 128 -21.43 -2.51 5.63
CA GLN A 128 -22.29 -3.24 6.55
C GLN A 128 -21.57 -3.39 7.89
N ARG A 129 -22.33 -3.22 8.99
CA ARG A 129 -21.79 -3.33 10.35
C ARG A 129 -21.37 -4.77 10.66
N GLY A 130 -20.22 -4.92 11.32
CA GLY A 130 -19.77 -6.19 11.90
C GLY A 130 -19.08 -7.13 10.92
N LEU A 131 -18.49 -8.20 11.47
CA LEU A 131 -17.67 -9.18 10.75
C LEU A 131 -18.47 -10.12 9.84
N LEU A 132 -19.69 -10.52 10.25
CA LEU A 132 -20.46 -11.55 9.55
C LEU A 132 -20.77 -11.19 8.08
N PRO A 133 -21.28 -9.98 7.75
CA PRO A 133 -21.64 -9.66 6.37
C PRO A 133 -20.45 -9.70 5.41
N ILE A 134 -19.26 -9.24 5.84
CA ILE A 134 -18.08 -9.31 4.99
C ILE A 134 -17.58 -10.74 4.82
N GLN A 135 -17.60 -11.58 5.87
CA GLN A 135 -17.26 -13.00 5.73
C GLN A 135 -18.20 -13.71 4.75
N GLU A 136 -19.50 -13.43 4.80
CA GLU A 136 -20.44 -13.93 3.79
C GLU A 136 -20.10 -13.44 2.39
N ASN A 137 -19.77 -12.15 2.24
CA ASN A 137 -19.40 -11.58 0.94
C ASN A 137 -18.10 -12.19 0.39
N PHE A 138 -17.17 -12.65 1.22
CA PHE A 138 -16.01 -13.46 0.82
C PHE A 138 -16.42 -14.88 0.41
N ARG A 139 -17.20 -15.58 1.24
CA ARG A 139 -17.63 -16.98 1.02
C ARG A 139 -18.54 -17.17 -0.18
N ARG A 140 -19.43 -16.21 -0.46
CA ARG A 140 -20.38 -16.34 -1.58
C ARG A 140 -19.60 -16.51 -2.88
N PRO A 141 -19.75 -17.64 -3.60
CA PRO A 141 -19.17 -17.77 -4.92
C PRO A 141 -19.84 -16.73 -5.80
N SER A 142 -19.18 -15.61 -6.08
CA SER A 142 -19.52 -14.92 -7.32
C SER A 142 -19.05 -15.88 -8.40
N MET A 143 -19.94 -16.23 -9.34
CA MET A 143 -19.65 -17.17 -10.43
C MET A 143 -18.45 -16.75 -11.30
N ALA A 144 -17.76 -15.66 -10.98
CA ALA A 144 -16.60 -15.14 -11.65
C ALA A 144 -15.36 -14.91 -10.74
N LYS A 145 -15.41 -15.07 -9.40
CA LYS A 145 -14.24 -14.77 -8.54
C LYS A 145 -13.02 -15.60 -8.94
N PHE A 146 -11.85 -14.96 -9.06
CA PHE A 146 -10.58 -15.61 -9.36
C PHE A 146 -10.57 -16.37 -10.69
N MET A 147 -11.43 -16.01 -11.63
CA MET A 147 -11.47 -16.64 -12.96
C MET A 147 -10.75 -15.82 -14.03
N GLY A 148 -10.55 -14.51 -13.79
CA GLY A 148 -9.81 -13.65 -14.71
C GLY A 148 -8.32 -14.02 -14.78
N PRO A 149 -7.71 -14.18 -15.98
CA PRO A 149 -6.30 -14.57 -16.11
C PRO A 149 -5.35 -13.43 -15.69
N VAL A 150 -5.84 -12.19 -15.68
CA VAL A 150 -5.08 -11.00 -15.32
C VAL A 150 -5.93 -10.09 -14.44
N ALA A 151 -5.24 -9.22 -13.69
CA ALA A 151 -5.89 -8.17 -12.96
C ALA A 151 -6.74 -7.26 -13.87
N GLY A 152 -7.84 -6.79 -13.31
CA GLY A 152 -8.72 -5.82 -13.95
C GLY A 152 -8.22 -4.38 -13.79
N TYR A 153 -9.17 -3.47 -13.67
CA TYR A 153 -8.91 -2.04 -13.58
C TYR A 153 -9.05 -1.57 -12.13
N GLY A 154 -7.99 -1.80 -11.35
CA GLY A 154 -7.99 -1.50 -9.92
C GLY A 154 -8.19 -0.01 -9.57
N LEU A 155 -7.71 0.92 -10.41
CA LEU A 155 -7.96 2.36 -10.20
C LEU A 155 -9.44 2.69 -10.39
N ASP A 156 -10.08 2.09 -11.38
CA ASP A 156 -11.51 2.27 -11.63
C ASP A 156 -12.35 1.68 -10.49
N ALA A 157 -11.86 0.60 -9.87
CA ALA A 157 -12.50 0.00 -8.69
C ALA A 157 -12.40 0.88 -7.45
N ILE A 158 -11.26 1.53 -7.21
CA ILE A 158 -11.09 2.52 -6.14
C ILE A 158 -12.03 3.70 -6.39
N MET A 159 -12.01 4.27 -7.61
CA MET A 159 -12.87 5.38 -8.00
C MET A 159 -14.35 5.05 -7.78
N LYS A 160 -14.79 3.86 -8.22
CA LYS A 160 -16.18 3.41 -8.03
C LYS A 160 -16.55 3.33 -6.55
N GLY A 161 -15.63 2.85 -5.70
CA GLY A 161 -15.81 2.83 -4.26
C GLY A 161 -16.00 4.22 -3.66
N LEU A 162 -15.15 5.18 -4.05
CA LEU A 162 -15.24 6.57 -3.61
C LEU A 162 -16.57 7.22 -4.01
N THR A 163 -17.10 6.88 -5.19
CA THR A 163 -18.32 7.52 -5.71
C THR A 163 -19.63 6.82 -5.33
N GLU A 164 -19.62 5.53 -5.00
CA GLU A 164 -20.85 4.73 -4.80
C GLU A 164 -21.09 4.30 -3.35
N LEU A 165 -20.06 4.34 -2.48
CA LEU A 165 -20.22 3.98 -1.07
C LEU A 165 -20.64 5.20 -0.25
N SER A 166 -21.60 5.01 0.65
CA SER A 166 -22.04 6.02 1.61
C SER A 166 -21.25 5.88 2.91
N PHE A 167 -20.17 6.66 3.06
CA PHE A 167 -19.40 6.72 4.29
C PHE A 167 -20.14 7.51 5.37
N ARG A 168 -19.92 7.12 6.63
CA ARG A 168 -20.34 7.91 7.78
C ARG A 168 -19.44 9.13 7.91
N TRP A 169 -20.03 10.30 8.09
CA TRP A 169 -19.31 11.57 8.17
C TRP A 169 -18.36 11.63 9.38
N ASP A 170 -18.70 10.93 10.45
CA ASP A 170 -17.99 10.93 11.75
C ASP A 170 -17.04 9.74 11.94
N ALA A 171 -16.91 8.85 10.95
CA ALA A 171 -16.02 7.70 10.99
C ALA A 171 -14.64 7.99 10.38
N GLU A 172 -13.62 7.30 10.89
CA GLU A 172 -12.32 7.18 10.22
C GLU A 172 -12.48 6.24 9.01
N LYS A 173 -12.00 6.66 7.83
CA LYS A 173 -12.31 6.00 6.56
C LYS A 173 -11.06 5.41 5.93
N HIS A 174 -11.09 4.11 5.68
CA HIS A 174 -9.96 3.40 5.09
C HIS A 174 -10.35 2.58 3.87
N PHE A 175 -9.50 2.64 2.86
CA PHE A 175 -9.43 1.62 1.81
C PHE A 175 -8.28 0.68 2.11
N VAL A 176 -8.47 -0.62 1.88
CA VAL A 176 -7.42 -1.64 1.94
C VAL A 176 -7.37 -2.32 0.58
N VAL A 177 -6.46 -1.86 -0.26
CA VAL A 177 -6.25 -2.37 -1.62
C VAL A 177 -5.34 -3.58 -1.56
N VAL A 178 -5.79 -4.72 -2.05
CA VAL A 178 -5.02 -5.98 -2.04
C VAL A 178 -4.80 -6.47 -3.47
N THR A 179 -3.54 -6.48 -3.92
CA THR A 179 -3.21 -6.88 -5.30
C THR A 179 -1.76 -7.33 -5.47
N ASN A 180 -1.53 -8.27 -6.39
CA ASN A 180 -0.18 -8.72 -6.78
C ASN A 180 0.26 -8.18 -8.16
N SER A 181 -0.45 -7.18 -8.66
CA SER A 181 -0.30 -6.62 -9.99
C SER A 181 -0.26 -5.09 -9.94
N ALA A 182 0.18 -4.45 -11.02
CA ALA A 182 0.12 -2.99 -11.11
C ALA A 182 -1.33 -2.53 -11.23
N LEU A 183 -1.68 -1.42 -10.57
CA LEU A 183 -3.02 -0.82 -10.71
C LEU A 183 -3.17 -0.21 -12.10
N LYS A 184 -4.33 -0.47 -12.74
CA LYS A 184 -4.67 -0.03 -14.11
C LYS A 184 -6.01 0.70 -14.13
N THR A 185 -6.25 1.44 -15.20
CA THR A 185 -7.52 2.11 -15.54
C THR A 185 -7.86 1.86 -17.02
N ALA A 186 -9.14 1.90 -17.39
CA ALA A 186 -9.57 1.70 -18.78
C ALA A 186 -8.97 2.74 -19.76
N GLY A 187 -8.58 2.29 -20.96
CA GLY A 187 -8.10 3.17 -22.04
C GLY A 187 -6.65 3.66 -21.92
N GLU A 188 -5.76 2.77 -21.45
CA GLU A 188 -4.43 3.08 -20.91
C GLU A 188 -3.49 3.83 -21.89
N THR A 189 -3.34 5.14 -21.65
CA THR A 189 -2.13 5.93 -21.92
C THR A 189 -1.59 6.47 -20.59
N GLY A 190 -0.28 6.70 -20.47
CA GLY A 190 0.33 7.14 -19.20
C GLY A 190 -0.27 8.44 -18.63
N ARG A 191 -0.75 9.34 -19.49
CA ARG A 191 -1.40 10.59 -19.07
C ARG A 191 -2.74 10.34 -18.38
N LYS A 192 -3.62 9.54 -18.98
CA LYS A 192 -4.93 9.21 -18.39
C LYS A 192 -4.80 8.50 -17.05
N LYS A 193 -3.79 7.63 -16.91
CA LYS A 193 -3.50 6.95 -15.64
C LYS A 193 -3.22 7.94 -14.52
N ASN A 194 -2.36 8.93 -14.76
CA ASN A 194 -2.03 9.96 -13.77
C ASN A 194 -3.23 10.86 -13.47
N GLU A 195 -4.05 11.21 -14.47
CA GLU A 195 -5.28 11.98 -14.25
C GLU A 195 -6.26 11.24 -13.33
N VAL A 196 -6.42 9.92 -13.49
CA VAL A 196 -7.26 9.10 -12.59
C VAL A 196 -6.67 9.02 -11.20
N VAL A 197 -5.34 8.83 -11.06
CA VAL A 197 -4.67 8.82 -9.76
C VAL A 197 -4.85 10.14 -9.02
N ASN A 198 -4.66 11.27 -9.71
CA ASN A 198 -4.86 12.59 -9.09
C ASN A 198 -6.30 12.77 -8.63
N LYS A 199 -7.29 12.37 -9.44
CA LYS A 199 -8.70 12.39 -9.00
C LYS A 199 -8.94 11.53 -7.75
N ILE A 200 -8.35 10.34 -7.66
CA ILE A 200 -8.47 9.50 -6.45
C ILE A 200 -7.92 10.25 -5.24
N LEU A 201 -6.75 10.87 -5.38
CA LEU A 201 -6.11 11.63 -4.31
C LEU A 201 -6.95 12.85 -3.88
N ASP A 202 -7.47 13.61 -4.84
CA ASP A 202 -8.33 14.77 -4.56
C ASP A 202 -9.59 14.37 -3.77
N TRP A 203 -10.23 13.25 -4.15
CA TRP A 203 -11.38 12.71 -3.42
C TRP A 203 -11.00 12.21 -2.02
N CYS A 204 -9.87 11.51 -1.91
CA CYS A 204 -9.38 11.05 -0.62
C CYS A 204 -9.03 12.20 0.33
N GLU A 205 -8.46 13.29 -0.17
CA GLU A 205 -8.20 14.49 0.62
C GLU A 205 -9.50 15.15 1.08
N LEU A 206 -10.47 15.30 0.19
CA LEU A 206 -11.77 15.93 0.50
C LEU A 206 -12.55 15.17 1.59
N ASP A 207 -12.58 13.85 1.50
CA ASP A 207 -13.40 13.01 2.39
C ASP A 207 -12.59 12.40 3.56
N GLU A 208 -11.32 12.79 3.72
CA GLU A 208 -10.40 12.28 4.73
C GLU A 208 -10.26 10.74 4.69
N ILE A 209 -10.12 10.18 3.49
CA ILE A 209 -10.02 8.74 3.23
C ILE A 209 -8.56 8.32 3.07
N ARG A 210 -8.12 7.34 3.85
CA ARG A 210 -6.76 6.79 3.75
C ARG A 210 -6.73 5.51 2.94
N ILE A 211 -5.79 5.38 2.02
CA ILE A 211 -5.59 4.17 1.22
C ILE A 211 -4.41 3.38 1.81
N ASN A 212 -4.70 2.22 2.38
CA ASN A 212 -3.69 1.22 2.69
C ASN A 212 -3.55 0.25 1.51
N VAL A 213 -2.34 -0.21 1.24
CA VAL A 213 -2.08 -1.14 0.12
C VAL A 213 -1.29 -2.34 0.61
N ILE A 214 -1.85 -3.54 0.43
CA ILE A 214 -1.14 -4.81 0.56
C ILE A 214 -0.84 -5.31 -0.85
N GLY A 215 0.37 -5.02 -1.33
CA GLY A 215 0.69 -5.26 -2.73
C GLY A 215 2.15 -5.21 -3.12
N ILE A 216 2.41 -5.17 -4.42
CA ILE A 216 3.78 -5.19 -4.95
C ILE A 216 4.42 -3.81 -4.83
N SER A 217 5.75 -3.74 -4.98
CA SER A 217 6.49 -2.47 -5.01
C SER A 217 6.27 -1.75 -6.34
N GLU A 218 5.06 -1.24 -6.55
CA GLU A 218 4.64 -0.45 -7.71
C GLU A 218 4.43 1.01 -7.32
N ARG A 219 4.83 1.93 -8.21
CA ARG A 219 4.90 3.37 -7.90
C ARG A 219 3.56 3.94 -7.46
N ILE A 220 2.47 3.64 -8.17
CA ILE A 220 1.15 4.20 -7.87
C ILE A 220 0.60 3.62 -6.57
N GLN A 221 0.83 2.33 -6.29
CA GLN A 221 0.49 1.75 -4.98
C GLN A 221 1.16 2.48 -3.82
N ILE A 222 2.46 2.75 -3.92
CA ILE A 222 3.20 3.47 -2.90
C ILE A 222 2.72 4.92 -2.82
N GLN A 223 2.50 5.58 -3.96
CA GLN A 223 2.02 6.96 -4.03
C GLN A 223 0.65 7.12 -3.35
N LEU A 224 -0.32 6.26 -3.68
CA LEU A 224 -1.66 6.32 -3.09
C LEU A 224 -1.60 6.12 -1.58
N ALA A 225 -0.76 5.19 -1.10
CA ALA A 225 -0.62 4.97 0.33
C ALA A 225 0.00 6.18 1.04
N ASP A 226 1.13 6.66 0.54
CA ASP A 226 1.89 7.76 1.13
C ASP A 226 1.09 9.06 1.17
N GLN A 227 0.48 9.45 0.05
CA GLN A 227 -0.20 10.75 -0.08
C GLN A 227 -1.55 10.82 0.60
N THR A 228 -2.14 9.68 0.96
CA THR A 228 -3.40 9.62 1.74
C THR A 228 -3.17 9.32 3.23
N GLY A 229 -1.91 9.31 3.69
CA GLY A 229 -1.57 8.98 5.08
C GLY A 229 -1.82 7.51 5.47
N GLY A 230 -1.99 6.63 4.47
CA GLY A 230 -2.07 5.19 4.66
C GLY A 230 -0.70 4.52 4.66
N LYS A 231 -0.69 3.19 4.62
CA LYS A 231 0.54 2.38 4.62
C LYS A 231 0.60 1.40 3.46
N TRP A 232 1.80 1.23 2.92
CA TRP A 232 2.10 0.20 1.93
C TRP A 232 2.80 -1.00 2.58
N TYR A 233 2.24 -2.18 2.37
CA TYR A 233 2.70 -3.47 2.86
C TYR A 233 3.10 -4.35 1.68
N GLY A 234 4.40 -4.63 1.57
CA GLY A 234 4.96 -5.35 0.43
C GLY A 234 4.68 -6.86 0.44
N ILE A 235 4.14 -7.39 -0.66
CA ILE A 235 4.05 -8.83 -0.90
C ILE A 235 5.13 -9.33 -1.87
N ASN A 236 5.62 -10.54 -1.65
CA ASN A 236 6.65 -11.11 -2.51
C ASN A 236 6.04 -11.68 -3.79
N LYS A 237 6.63 -11.31 -4.93
CA LYS A 237 6.29 -11.81 -6.28
C LYS A 237 6.40 -13.34 -6.42
N LYS A 238 7.12 -14.03 -5.51
CA LYS A 238 7.24 -15.50 -5.47
C LYS A 238 5.97 -16.26 -5.08
N LEU A 239 4.91 -15.59 -4.60
CA LEU A 239 3.57 -16.21 -4.49
C LEU A 239 2.94 -16.56 -5.87
N ARG A 240 3.65 -16.32 -6.98
CA ARG A 240 3.24 -16.72 -8.34
C ARG A 240 3.37 -18.22 -8.65
N VAL A 241 3.99 -19.04 -7.80
CA VAL A 241 4.18 -20.47 -8.10
C VAL A 241 4.12 -21.31 -6.82
N SER A 242 2.94 -21.82 -6.47
CA SER A 242 2.81 -23.12 -5.80
C SER A 242 1.83 -23.99 -6.58
N THR A 243 2.16 -24.22 -7.85
CA THR A 243 1.59 -25.32 -8.65
C THR A 243 2.74 -26.00 -9.38
N LYS A 244 3.60 -26.65 -8.60
CA LYS A 244 4.31 -27.87 -8.99
C LYS A 244 4.49 -28.67 -7.71
N ASP A 245 3.70 -29.73 -7.63
CA ASP A 245 3.89 -30.98 -6.87
C ASP A 245 2.57 -31.43 -6.24
N SER A 246 1.72 -32.02 -7.09
CA SER A 246 0.78 -33.10 -6.78
C SER A 246 0.23 -33.66 -8.09
#